data_AF-A0A1F5PH29-F1
#
_entry.id   AF-A0A1F5PH29-F1
#
_cell.length_a   1.000
_cell.length_b   1.000
_cell.length_c   1.000
_cell.angle_alpha   90.00
_cell.angle_beta   90.00
_cell.angle_gamma   90.00
#
_symmetry.space_group_name_H-M   'P 1'
#
loop_
_entity.id
_entity.type
_entity.pdbx_description
1 polymer ?
#
loop_
_entity_poly.entity_id
_entity_poly.type
_entity_poly.pdbx_seq_one_letter_code
_entity_poly.pdbx_strand_id
1 'polypeptide(L)'
;MNPKQFLVIGGIILLLVGILGFVGILGPTASDSIFGATWYFDNAENWAHAVLGIVALLAAFVLPMNMHKPLVIAVGILALLFGVYSLFGSRMIFGANLENPMDTILHLAIGIWALWASMQKSMMSASGSSM
;
A
#
# COMPACT_ATOMS: atom_id res chain seq x y z
N MET A 1 -16.16 3.59 -0.06
CA MET A 1 -15.09 2.64 -0.42
C MET A 1 -15.02 1.53 0.61
N ASN A 2 -15.19 0.28 0.17
CA ASN A 2 -15.15 -0.90 1.03
C ASN A 2 -13.77 -1.62 0.96
N PRO A 3 -13.51 -2.63 1.81
CA PRO A 3 -12.22 -3.34 1.83
C PRO A 3 -11.83 -3.96 0.49
N LYS A 4 -12.77 -4.54 -0.26
CA LYS A 4 -12.48 -5.09 -1.59
C LYS A 4 -12.04 -4.00 -2.56
N GLN A 5 -12.72 -2.85 -2.57
CA GLN A 5 -12.35 -1.70 -3.40
C GLN A 5 -10.96 -1.18 -3.04
N PHE A 6 -10.61 -1.15 -1.75
CA PHE A 6 -9.24 -0.82 -1.33
C PHE A 6 -8.22 -1.83 -1.87
N LEU A 7 -8.48 -3.14 -1.75
CA LEU A 7 -7.56 -4.17 -2.27
C LEU A 7 -7.36 -4.05 -3.79
N VAL A 8 -8.42 -3.73 -4.54
CA VAL A 8 -8.33 -3.52 -5.99
C VAL A 8 -7.56 -2.24 -6.33
N ILE A 9 -8.02 -1.09 -5.84
CA ILE A 9 -7.44 0.21 -6.21
C ILE A 9 -6.03 0.35 -5.63
N GLY A 10 -5.86 0.02 -4.35
CA GLY A 10 -4.57 0.02 -3.67
C GLY A 10 -3.61 -0.97 -4.31
N GLY A 11 -4.07 -2.17 -4.69
CA GLY A 11 -3.26 -3.15 -5.40
C GLY A 11 -2.77 -2.66 -6.76
N ILE A 12 -3.63 -1.99 -7.54
CA ILE A 12 -3.24 -1.34 -8.80
C ILE A 12 -2.19 -0.25 -8.55
N ILE A 13 -2.42 0.63 -7.58
CA ILE A 13 -1.49 1.73 -7.27
C ILE A 13 -0.12 1.19 -6.85
N LEU A 14 -0.08 0.23 -5.92
CA LEU A 14 1.16 -0.41 -5.46
C LEU A 14 1.93 -1.07 -6.60
N LEU A 15 1.23 -1.82 -7.46
CA LEU A 15 1.86 -2.46 -8.61
C LEU A 15 2.42 -1.42 -9.59
N LEU A 16 1.66 -0.37 -9.89
CA LEU A 16 2.12 0.71 -10.76
C LEU A 16 3.35 1.42 -10.15
N VAL A 17 3.32 1.76 -8.87
CA VAL A 17 4.45 2.39 -8.18
C VAL A 17 5.70 1.50 -8.27
N GLY A 18 5.59 0.20 -8.01
CA GLY A 18 6.72 -0.73 -8.15
C GLY A 18 7.26 -0.79 -9.59
N ILE A 19 6.39 -0.87 -10.59
CA ILE A 19 6.80 -0.85 -12.00
C ILE A 19 7.49 0.46 -12.37
N LEU A 20 6.93 1.61 -11.95
CA LEU A 20 7.50 2.94 -12.19
C LEU A 20 8.88 3.10 -11.56
N GLY A 21 9.13 2.44 -10.44
CA GLY A 21 10.46 2.38 -9.82
C GLY A 21 11.46 1.47 -10.55
N PHE A 22 11.03 0.49 -11.33
CA PHE A 22 11.95 -0.29 -12.18
C PHE A 22 12.27 0.37 -13.52
N VAL A 23 11.38 1.21 -14.05
CA VAL A 23 11.55 1.84 -15.38
C VAL A 23 12.21 3.22 -15.33
N GLY A 24 12.79 3.63 -14.20
CA GLY A 24 13.49 4.92 -14.09
C GLY A 24 12.56 6.14 -13.99
N ILE A 25 11.31 5.95 -13.57
CA ILE A 25 10.44 7.09 -13.21
C ILE A 25 10.58 7.40 -11.72
N LEU A 26 10.60 6.37 -10.87
CA LEU A 26 10.72 6.49 -9.42
C LEU A 26 11.99 5.87 -8.84
N GLY A 27 12.96 5.41 -9.62
CA GLY A 27 14.15 4.74 -9.06
C GLY A 27 14.77 3.71 -9.99
N PRO A 28 15.73 2.88 -9.54
CA PRO A 28 15.93 2.47 -8.14
C PRO A 28 16.85 3.37 -7.29
N THR A 29 17.38 4.44 -7.84
CA THR A 29 18.19 5.41 -7.09
C THR A 29 17.65 6.82 -7.25
N ALA A 30 18.10 7.74 -6.39
CA ALA A 30 17.78 9.16 -6.53
C ALA A 30 18.17 9.73 -7.91
N SER A 31 19.28 9.29 -8.49
CA SER A 31 19.71 9.73 -9.84
C SER A 31 18.86 9.14 -10.97
N ASP A 32 18.23 8.00 -10.74
CA ASP A 32 17.35 7.35 -11.73
C ASP A 32 15.92 7.88 -11.66
N SER A 33 15.50 8.51 -10.56
CA SER A 33 14.17 9.07 -10.39
C SER A 33 14.04 10.45 -11.04
N ILE A 34 12.92 10.71 -11.73
CA ILE A 34 12.61 12.05 -12.25
C ILE A 34 12.34 13.07 -11.12
N PHE A 35 12.12 12.58 -9.90
CA PHE A 35 11.91 13.38 -8.70
C PHE A 35 13.18 13.50 -7.84
N GLY A 36 14.30 12.95 -8.28
CA GLY A 36 15.56 13.03 -7.54
C GLY A 36 15.50 12.36 -6.16
N ALA A 37 16.23 12.94 -5.21
CA ALA A 37 16.25 12.49 -3.81
C ALA A 37 14.93 12.72 -3.06
N THR A 38 13.99 13.50 -3.62
CA THR A 38 12.70 13.77 -2.98
C THR A 38 11.81 12.53 -2.95
N TRP A 39 11.85 11.72 -4.02
CA TRP A 39 11.03 10.53 -4.13
C TRP A 39 11.71 9.49 -5.01
N TYR A 40 12.26 8.46 -4.39
CA TYR A 40 12.76 7.29 -5.10
C TYR A 40 12.63 6.03 -4.27
N PHE A 41 12.45 4.88 -4.90
CA PHE A 41 12.39 3.60 -4.21
C PHE A 41 13.57 2.75 -4.63
N ASP A 42 14.26 2.11 -3.68
CA ASP A 42 15.30 1.16 -4.03
C ASP A 42 14.73 -0.15 -4.62
N ASN A 43 15.61 -1.05 -5.05
CA ASN A 43 15.18 -2.32 -5.64
C ASN A 43 14.32 -3.16 -4.68
N ALA A 44 14.60 -3.16 -3.38
CA ALA A 44 13.84 -3.92 -2.41
C ALA A 44 12.43 -3.32 -2.24
N GLU A 45 12.31 -2.00 -2.18
CA GLU A 45 11.04 -1.28 -2.11
C GLU A 45 10.21 -1.47 -3.39
N ASN A 46 10.83 -1.39 -4.57
CA ASN A 46 10.15 -1.63 -5.84
C ASN A 46 9.59 -3.05 -5.93
N TRP A 47 10.36 -4.05 -5.49
CA TRP A 47 9.89 -5.42 -5.40
C TRP A 47 8.76 -5.57 -4.37
N ALA A 48 8.88 -4.94 -3.20
CA ALA A 48 7.85 -4.98 -2.17
C ALA A 48 6.53 -4.40 -2.71
N HIS A 49 6.56 -3.23 -3.34
CA HIS A 49 5.37 -2.61 -3.93
C HIS A 49 4.76 -3.45 -5.05
N ALA A 50 5.57 -3.98 -5.97
CA ALA A 50 5.09 -4.83 -7.06
C ALA A 50 4.43 -6.12 -6.54
N VAL A 51 5.11 -6.84 -5.64
CA VAL A 51 4.61 -8.11 -5.09
C VAL A 51 3.37 -7.88 -4.23
N LEU A 52 3.39 -6.89 -3.34
CA LEU A 52 2.22 -6.57 -2.51
C LEU A 52 1.03 -6.10 -3.36
N GLY A 53 1.28 -5.36 -4.45
CA GLY A 53 0.25 -4.98 -5.42
C GLY A 53 -0.43 -6.20 -6.05
N ILE A 54 0.37 -7.17 -6.54
CA ILE A 54 -0.13 -8.43 -7.09
C ILE A 54 -0.91 -9.22 -6.04
N VAL A 55 -0.36 -9.37 -4.82
CA VAL A 55 -1.01 -10.10 -3.73
C VAL A 55 -2.33 -9.45 -3.33
N ALA A 56 -2.39 -8.11 -3.24
CA ALA A 56 -3.62 -7.38 -2.93
C ALA A 56 -4.70 -7.58 -4.00
N LEU A 57 -4.32 -7.52 -5.29
CA LEU A 57 -5.21 -7.82 -6.40
C LEU A 57 -5.75 -9.25 -6.33
N LEU A 58 -4.87 -10.24 -6.16
CA LEU A 58 -5.27 -11.64 -6.02
C LEU A 58 -6.21 -11.82 -4.82
N ALA A 59 -5.89 -11.22 -3.67
CA ALA A 59 -6.71 -11.29 -2.47
C ALA A 59 -8.13 -10.74 -2.69
N ALA A 60 -8.28 -9.68 -3.50
CA ALA A 60 -9.59 -9.07 -3.80
C ALA A 60 -10.55 -10.02 -4.55
N PHE A 61 -10.01 -10.96 -5.33
CA PHE A 61 -10.81 -11.87 -6.17
C PHE A 61 -10.85 -13.31 -5.66
N VAL A 62 -9.81 -13.76 -4.95
CA VAL A 62 -9.68 -15.15 -4.49
C VAL A 62 -10.17 -15.33 -3.06
N LEU A 63 -9.93 -14.37 -2.16
CA LEU A 63 -10.30 -14.54 -0.76
C LEU A 63 -11.81 -14.38 -0.53
N PRO A 64 -12.40 -15.16 0.38
CA PRO A 64 -13.75 -14.95 0.87
C PRO A 64 -13.98 -13.53 1.42
N MET A 65 -15.20 -13.00 1.26
CA MET A 65 -15.54 -11.61 1.63
C MET A 65 -15.30 -11.29 3.11
N ASN A 66 -15.47 -12.27 4.01
CA ASN A 66 -15.22 -12.12 5.44
C ASN A 66 -13.71 -11.97 5.77
N MET A 67 -12.80 -12.32 4.85
CA MET A 67 -11.36 -12.15 5.02
C MET A 67 -10.84 -10.80 4.52
N HIS A 68 -11.59 -10.08 3.70
CA HIS A 68 -11.11 -8.80 3.13
C HIS A 68 -10.91 -7.74 4.21
N LYS A 69 -11.87 -7.57 5.12
CA LYS A 69 -11.77 -6.60 6.21
C LYS A 69 -10.55 -6.82 7.12
N PRO A 70 -10.34 -8.01 7.73
CA PRO A 70 -9.19 -8.22 8.61
C PRO A 70 -7.86 -8.08 7.86
N LEU A 71 -7.78 -8.51 6.60
CA LEU A 71 -6.60 -8.30 5.76
C LEU A 71 -6.29 -6.81 5.57
N VAL A 72 -7.29 -6.01 5.20
CA VAL A 72 -7.10 -4.56 5.00
C VAL A 72 -6.75 -3.85 6.30
N ILE A 73 -7.29 -4.29 7.45
CA ILE A 73 -6.87 -3.79 8.76
C ILE A 73 -5.39 -4.09 9.01
N ALA A 74 -4.95 -5.33 8.77
CA ALA A 74 -3.55 -5.72 8.95
C ALA A 74 -2.62 -4.90 8.05
N VAL A 75 -2.97 -4.73 6.77
CA VAL A 75 -2.24 -3.85 5.84
C VAL A 75 -2.18 -2.43 6.37
N GLY A 76 -3.29 -1.88 6.85
CA GLY A 76 -3.35 -0.53 7.40
C GLY A 76 -2.44 -0.33 8.60
N ILE A 77 -2.48 -1.27 9.55
CA ILE A 77 -1.61 -1.25 10.74
C ILE A 77 -0.14 -1.34 10.33
N LEU A 78 0.22 -2.30 9.47
CA LEU A 78 1.60 -2.48 9.02
C LEU A 78 2.12 -1.24 8.30
N ALA A 79 1.35 -0.66 7.37
CA ALA A 79 1.73 0.55 6.66
C ALA A 79 1.95 1.74 7.61
N LEU A 80 1.08 1.92 8.62
CA LEU A 80 1.29 2.93 9.65
C LEU A 80 2.55 2.65 10.48
N LEU A 81 2.82 1.40 10.84
CA LEU A 81 4.04 1.05 11.58
C LEU A 81 5.29 1.37 10.77
N PHE A 82 5.33 1.04 9.48
CA PHE A 82 6.46 1.39 8.60
C PHE A 82 6.60 2.91 8.45
N GLY A 83 5.51 3.63 8.18
CA GLY A 83 5.55 5.09 8.03
C GLY A 83 5.88 5.83 9.33
N VAL A 84 5.48 5.32 10.50
CA VAL A 84 5.91 5.89 11.79
C VAL A 84 7.37 5.53 12.07
N TYR A 85 7.79 4.31 11.75
CA TYR A 85 9.17 3.87 11.97
C TYR A 85 10.17 4.67 11.14
N SER A 86 9.85 4.97 9.88
CA SER A 86 10.72 5.76 8.99
C SER A 86 10.98 7.18 9.51
N LEU A 87 10.08 7.75 10.34
CA LEU A 87 10.31 9.04 11.01
C LEU A 87 11.46 9.01 12.03
N PHE A 88 11.85 7.84 12.53
CA PHE A 88 12.92 7.67 13.51
C PHE A 88 14.31 7.42 12.89
N GLY A 89 14.44 7.60 11.57
CA GLY A 89 15.72 7.70 10.86
C GLY A 89 16.02 6.54 9.90
N SER A 90 17.14 6.71 9.17
CA SER A 90 17.66 5.80 8.15
C SER A 90 18.04 4.44 8.75
N ARG A 91 17.11 3.50 8.73
CA ARG A 91 17.37 2.12 9.13
C ARG A 91 16.93 1.20 8.01
N MET A 92 17.89 0.48 7.45
CA MET A 92 17.62 -0.57 6.49
C MET A 92 16.74 -1.64 7.14
N ILE A 93 15.53 -1.84 6.64
CA ILE A 93 14.67 -2.96 7.04
C ILE A 93 14.53 -3.88 5.83
N PHE A 94 14.94 -5.14 5.95
CA PHE A 94 14.89 -6.14 4.87
C PHE A 94 15.63 -5.71 3.58
N GLY A 95 16.60 -4.81 3.66
CA GLY A 95 17.33 -4.28 2.50
C GLY A 95 16.73 -3.03 1.85
N ALA A 96 15.58 -2.55 2.35
CA ALA A 96 14.92 -1.33 1.90
C ALA A 96 15.42 -0.10 2.66
N ASN A 97 15.69 0.98 1.93
CA ASN A 97 16.18 2.25 2.43
C ASN A 97 15.03 3.27 2.53
N LEU A 98 14.40 3.35 3.70
CA LEU A 98 13.26 4.21 4.01
C LEU A 98 13.65 5.70 4.17
N GLU A 99 14.57 6.20 3.35
CA GLU A 99 15.27 7.48 3.56
C GLU A 99 14.57 8.68 2.93
N ASN A 100 13.60 8.47 2.01
CA ASN A 100 12.96 9.59 1.33
C ASN A 100 11.65 10.05 2.03
N PRO A 101 11.41 11.36 2.16
CA PRO A 101 10.21 11.88 2.84
C PRO A 101 8.88 11.43 2.22
N MET A 102 8.86 11.19 0.91
CA MET A 102 7.66 10.82 0.18
C MET A 102 7.23 9.37 0.43
N ASP A 103 8.17 8.47 0.69
CA ASP A 103 7.89 7.09 1.07
C ASP A 103 7.22 7.03 2.46
N THR A 104 7.72 7.82 3.40
CA THR A 104 7.09 7.98 4.72
C THR A 104 5.65 8.46 4.60
N ILE A 105 5.44 9.51 3.79
CA ILE A 105 4.09 10.06 3.54
C ILE A 105 3.20 9.01 2.87
N LEU A 106 3.72 8.27 1.89
CA LEU A 106 2.99 7.21 1.20
C LEU A 106 2.50 6.16 2.19
N HIS A 107 3.39 5.61 3.02
CA HIS A 107 3.04 4.59 4.01
C HIS A 107 1.97 5.07 5.01
N LEU A 108 2.11 6.29 5.51
CA LEU A 108 1.11 6.88 6.41
C LEU A 108 -0.24 7.06 5.71
N ALA A 109 -0.24 7.59 4.49
CA ALA A 109 -1.46 7.82 3.71
C ALA A 109 -2.17 6.51 3.37
N ILE A 110 -1.44 5.50 2.89
CA ILE A 110 -1.97 4.16 2.60
C ILE A 110 -2.50 3.51 3.88
N GLY A 111 -1.80 3.65 5.01
CA GLY A 111 -2.23 3.13 6.30
C GLY A 111 -3.56 3.71 6.78
N ILE A 112 -3.68 5.04 6.77
CA ILE A 112 -4.92 5.76 7.11
C ILE A 112 -6.05 5.34 6.15
N TRP A 113 -5.75 5.30 4.85
CA TRP A 113 -6.73 4.95 3.82
C TRP A 113 -7.26 3.52 4.00
N ALA A 114 -6.39 2.55 4.27
CA ALA A 114 -6.75 1.16 4.51
C ALA A 114 -7.68 1.03 5.73
N LEU A 115 -7.30 1.64 6.86
CA LEU A 115 -8.12 1.61 8.07
C LEU A 115 -9.48 2.26 7.85
N TRP A 116 -9.53 3.41 7.16
CA TRP A 116 -10.79 4.06 6.82
C TRP A 116 -11.69 3.16 5.94
N ALA A 117 -11.12 2.50 4.93
CA ALA A 117 -11.85 1.57 4.07
C ALA A 117 -12.39 0.36 4.85
N SER A 118 -11.73 -0.05 5.94
CA SER A 118 -12.15 -1.16 6.81
C SER A 118 -13.32 -0.83 7.75
N MET A 119 -13.56 0.46 8.01
CA MET A 119 -14.60 0.94 8.93
C MET A 119 -15.96 1.12 8.26
N GLN A 120 -16.02 1.20 6.93
CA GLN A 120 -17.29 1.38 6.22
C GLN A 120 -18.12 0.10 6.26
N LYS A 121 -19.35 0.19 6.80
CA LYS A 121 -20.32 -0.92 6.76
C LYS A 121 -20.61 -1.27 5.30
N SER A 122 -20.61 -2.56 4.99
CA SER A 122 -21.17 -3.05 3.73
C SER A 122 -22.62 -2.58 3.64
N MET A 123 -22.92 -1.63 2.76
CA MET A 123 -24.28 -1.12 2.53
C MET A 123 -25.23 -2.22 2.00
N MET A 124 -24.73 -3.42 1.72
CA MET A 124 -25.49 -4.51 1.10
C MET A 124 -26.45 -5.25 2.05
N SER A 125 -26.56 -4.85 3.32
CA SER A 125 -27.47 -5.49 4.29
C SER A 125 -28.76 -4.67 4.56
N ALA A 126 -28.87 -3.45 4.05
CA ALA A 126 -29.96 -2.54 4.45
C ALA A 126 -31.26 -2.65 3.63
N SER A 127 -31.35 -3.53 2.63
CA SER A 127 -32.55 -3.67 1.78
C SER A 127 -33.26 -5.02 1.89
N GLY A 128 -32.92 -5.86 2.87
CA GLY A 128 -33.41 -7.24 2.97
C GLY A 128 -34.54 -7.49 3.98
N SER A 129 -35.00 -6.49 4.73
CA SER A 129 -35.98 -6.67 5.81
C SER A 129 -37.27 -5.87 5.55
N SER A 130 -37.95 -6.21 4.45
CA SER A 130 -39.35 -5.84 4.23
C SER A 130 -39.96 -6.75 3.14
N MET A 131 -40.17 -8.03 3.45
CA MET A 131 -41.23 -8.86 2.88
C MET A 131 -41.70 -9.84 3.95
#